data_AF-A0A950WAA6-F1
#
_entry.id   AF-A0A950WAA6-F1
#
_cell.length_a   1.000
_cell.length_b   1.000
_cell.length_c   1.000
_cell.angle_alpha   90.00
_cell.angle_beta   90.00
_cell.angle_gamma   90.00
#
_symmetry.space_group_name_H-M   'P 1'
#
loop_
_entity.id
_entity.type
_entity.pdbx_description
1 polymer ?
#
loop_
_entity_poly.entity_id
_entity_poly.type
_entity_poly.pdbx_seq_one_letter_code
_entity_poly.pdbx_strand_id
1 'polypeptide(L)' 'MDDKRERAHDIAGEGLDKIIEGDKDAGEKLIDKAKKIDPKGVEELAEEVERYKKNADRFADRD' A
#
# COMPACT_ATOMS: atom_id res chain seq x y z
N MET A 1 -6.25 14.07 14.73
CA MET A 1 -5.00 13.82 13.99
C MET A 1 -5.07 12.48 13.26
N ASP A 2 -5.98 11.59 13.66
CA ASP A 2 -6.20 10.26 13.08
C ASP A 2 -6.82 10.26 11.67
N ASP A 3 -7.74 11.19 11.37
CA ASP A 3 -8.45 11.20 10.07
C ASP A 3 -7.53 11.33 8.85
N LYS A 4 -6.38 11.99 8.99
CA LYS A 4 -5.42 12.14 7.89
C LYS A 4 -4.66 10.84 7.64
N ARG A 5 -4.31 10.12 8.69
CA ARG A 5 -3.60 8.85 8.61
C ARG A 5 -4.51 7.77 8.06
N GLU A 6 -5.74 7.67 8.57
CA GLU A 6 -6.77 6.75 8.04
C GLU A 6 -7.01 7.01 6.54
N ARG A 7 -7.23 8.28 6.17
CA ARG A 7 -7.44 8.64 4.77
C ARG A 7 -6.23 8.37 3.86
N ALA A 8 -5.02 8.60 4.35
CA ALA A 8 -3.81 8.27 3.58
C ALA A 8 -3.69 6.76 3.39
N HIS A 9 -4.00 5.98 4.42
CA HIS A 9 -3.98 4.53 4.38
C HIS A 9 -5.00 3.97 3.37
N ASP A 10 -6.24 4.46 3.40
CA ASP A 10 -7.29 4.05 2.45
C ASP A 10 -6.90 4.34 1.00
N ILE A 11 -6.41 5.55 0.73
CA ILE A 11 -5.98 5.96 -0.62
C ILE A 11 -4.79 5.11 -1.09
N ALA A 12 -3.82 4.84 -0.21
CA ALA A 12 -2.67 4.02 -0.55
C ALA A 12 -3.08 2.55 -0.79
N GLY A 13 -4.03 2.02 -0.01
CA GLY A 13 -4.63 0.70 -0.23
C GLY A 13 -5.31 0.58 -1.59
N GLU A 14 -6.17 1.54 -1.95
CA GLU A 14 -6.81 1.58 -3.27
C GLU A 14 -5.76 1.70 -4.40
N GLY A 15 -4.68 2.42 -4.17
CA GLY A 15 -3.55 2.51 -5.10
C GLY A 15 -2.85 1.18 -5.33
N LEU A 16 -2.65 0.40 -4.27
CA LEU A 16 -2.07 -0.95 -4.35
C LEU A 16 -2.99 -1.91 -5.10
N ASP A 17 -4.30 -1.86 -4.82
CA ASP A 17 -5.29 -2.67 -5.53
C ASP A 17 -5.27 -2.38 -7.04
N LYS A 18 -5.20 -1.10 -7.43
CA LYS A 18 -5.08 -0.72 -8.84
C LYS A 18 -3.81 -1.27 -9.50
N ILE A 19 -2.68 -1.24 -8.78
CA ILE A 19 -1.42 -1.83 -9.27
C ILE A 19 -1.58 -3.35 -9.48
N ILE A 20 -2.28 -4.04 -8.57
CA ILE A 20 -2.56 -5.48 -8.67
C ILE A 20 -3.51 -5.78 -9.83
N GLU A 21 -4.52 -4.95 -10.06
CA GLU A 21 -5.45 -5.02 -11.19
C GLU A 21 -4.78 -4.71 -12.55
N GLY A 22 -3.53 -4.22 -12.54
CA GLY A 22 -2.74 -3.91 -13.73
C GLY A 22 -2.75 -2.43 -14.15
N ASP A 23 -3.54 -1.58 -13.48
CA ASP A 23 -3.55 -0.13 -13.68
C ASP A 23 -2.50 0.57 -12.80
N LYS A 24 -1.24 0.38 -13.20
CA LYS A 24 -0.09 0.92 -12.47
C LYS A 24 -0.09 2.44 -12.41
N ASP A 25 -0.46 3.12 -13.50
CA ASP A 25 -0.47 4.59 -13.56
C ASP A 25 -1.50 5.20 -12.60
N ALA A 26 -2.70 4.64 -12.51
CA ALA A 26 -3.69 5.10 -11.55
C ALA A 26 -3.26 4.80 -10.11
N GLY A 27 -2.71 3.61 -9.88
CA GLY A 27 -2.27 3.21 -8.56
C GLY A 27 -1.11 4.03 -8.00
N GLU A 28 -0.09 4.33 -8.82
CA GLU A 28 1.04 5.20 -8.44
C GLU A 28 0.56 6.62 -8.08
N LYS A 29 -0.40 7.17 -8.83
CA LYS A 29 -0.99 8.49 -8.52
C LYS A 29 -1.71 8.51 -7.18
N LEU A 30 -2.40 7.42 -6.82
CA LEU A 30 -3.07 7.28 -5.53
C LEU A 30 -2.05 7.19 -4.39
N ILE A 31 -1.00 6.38 -4.54
CA ILE A 31 0.08 6.30 -3.54
C ILE A 31 0.77 7.66 -3.33
N ASP A 32 1.06 8.39 -4.42
CA ASP A 32 1.65 9.73 -4.31
C ASP A 32 0.71 10.73 -3.64
N LYS A 33 -0.60 10.60 -3.85
CA LYS A 33 -1.61 11.43 -3.17
C LYS A 33 -1.66 11.11 -1.67
N ALA A 34 -1.60 9.84 -1.31
CA ALA A 34 -1.54 9.41 0.09
C ALA A 34 -0.29 9.93 0.79
N LYS A 35 0.89 9.87 0.14
CA LYS A 35 2.15 10.41 0.69
C LYS A 35 2.10 11.90 1.00
N LYS A 36 1.34 12.66 0.20
CA LYS A 36 1.14 14.11 0.44
C LYS A 36 0.24 14.39 1.64
N ILE A 37 -0.63 13.46 2.01
CA ILE A 37 -1.54 13.59 3.16
C ILE A 37 -0.83 13.18 4.45
N ASP A 38 -0.24 11.98 4.44
CA ASP A 38 0.56 11.46 5.54
C ASP A 38 1.65 10.52 4.98
N PRO A 39 2.89 10.99 4.83
CA PRO A 39 3.98 10.17 4.33
C PRO A 39 4.32 9.01 5.26
N LYS A 40 4.13 9.17 6.58
CA LYS A 40 4.41 8.11 7.55
C LYS A 40 3.42 6.96 7.45
N GLY A 41 2.12 7.26 7.33
CA GLY A 41 1.10 6.24 7.13
C GLY A 41 1.32 5.41 5.86
N VAL A 42 1.85 6.01 4.79
CA VAL A 42 2.20 5.27 3.56
C VAL A 42 3.46 4.42 3.74
N GLU A 43 4.48 4.92 4.45
CA GLU A 43 5.68 4.12 4.76
C GLU A 43 5.32 2.88 5.60
N GLU A 44 4.47 3.04 6.62
CA GLU A 44 4.00 1.92 7.44
C GLU A 44 3.24 0.86 6.62
N LEU A 45 2.36 1.30 5.71
CA LEU A 45 1.64 0.40 4.81
C LEU A 45 2.60 -0.32 3.84
N ALA A 46 3.61 0.38 3.31
CA ALA A 46 4.62 -0.23 2.45
C ALA A 46 5.41 -1.33 3.18
N GLU A 47 5.81 -1.08 4.43
CA GLU A 47 6.45 -2.11 5.27
C GLU A 47 5.49 -3.28 5.57
N GLU A 48 4.21 -3.01 5.78
CA GLU A 48 3.20 -4.05 6.01
C GLU A 48 3.04 -4.95 4.77
N VAL A 49 2.93 -4.36 3.58
CA VAL A 49 2.89 -5.10 2.30
C VAL A 49 4.17 -5.91 2.09
N GLU A 50 5.33 -5.37 2.41
CA GLU A 50 6.61 -6.09 2.30
C GLU A 50 6.68 -7.27 3.28
N ARG A 51 6.21 -7.09 4.52
CA ARG A 51 6.07 -8.17 5.50
C ARG A 51 5.10 -9.25 5.02
N TYR A 52 3.96 -8.88 4.43
CA TYR A 52 3.02 -9.83 3.85
C TYR A 52 3.62 -10.60 2.68
N LYS A 53 4.34 -9.94 1.76
CA LYS A 53 5.04 -10.61 0.65
C LYS A 53 6.06 -11.62 1.17
N LYS A 54 6.89 -11.23 2.14
CA LYS A 54 7.88 -12.11 2.75
C LYS A 54 7.28 -13.32 3.46
N ASN A 55 6.09 -13.17 4.03
CA ASN A 55 5.35 -14.28 4.63
C ASN A 55 4.64 -15.13 3.57
N ALA A 56 4.09 -14.53 2.51
CA ALA A 56 3.47 -15.25 1.40
C ALA A 56 4.51 -16.13 0.66
N ASP A 57 5.72 -15.63 0.44
CA ASP A 57 6.84 -16.41 -0.12
C ASP A 57 7.20 -17.61 0.77
N ARG A 58 7.15 -17.47 2.11
CA ARG A 58 7.38 -18.60 3.04
C ARG A 58 6.31 -19.69 2.97
N PHE A 59 5.11 -19.40 2.48
CA PHE A 59 4.04 -20.39 2.30
C PHE A 59 4.00 -20.94 0.87
N ALA A 60 4.54 -20.23 -0.12
CA ALA A 60 4.64 -20.69 -1.51
C ALA A 60 5.72 -21.77 -1.71
N ASP A 61 6.76 -21.81 -0.87
CA ASP A 61 7.84 -22.82 -0.90
C ASP A 61 7.47 -24.15 -0.20
N ARG A 62 6.18 -24.43 -0.01
CA ARG A 62 5.70 -25.62 0.69
C ARG A 62 4.66 -26.39 -0.14
N ASP A 63 4.98 -26.64 -1.41
CA ASP A 63 4.36 -27.65 -2.28
C ASP A 63 5.43 -28.49 -3.00
#